data_AF-L8H6T1-F1
#
_entry.id   AF-L8H6T1-F1
#
_cell.length_a   1.000
_cell.length_b   1.000
_cell.length_c   1.000
_cell.angle_alpha   90.00
_cell.angle_beta   90.00
_cell.angle_gamma   90.00
#
_symmetry.space_group_name_H-M   'P 1'
#
loop_
_entity.id
_entity.type
_entity.pdbx_description
1 polymer ?
#
loop_
_entity_poly.entity_id
_entity_poly.type
_entity_poly.pdbx_seq_one_letter_code
_entity_poly.pdbx_strand_id
1 'polypeptide(L)'
;EGSPRQSLGSATSSSSSSPAVHSFECGAAPIVRVSQPGAERLLHVFTETLLEDSWDDFPLMRTMLELDMASAAPRGHEHPLSEAIVSFYTIKGKSQHLLTSSFIDQIAASPREESAVLFREESIAVRLFKAFIHQQAAHYIDYCIGNLITTVNALEKPLEIDPRNASTAEVAKNAKQLLVIAQEFLEHRHQQQVLQKLVSVFLCELPTEVAY
;
A
#
# COMPACT_ATOMS: atom_id res chain seq x y z
N GLU A 1 55.66 15.10 -26.17
CA GLU A 1 56.79 15.31 -25.25
C GLU A 1 56.41 16.47 -24.33
N GLY A 2 56.46 16.45 -23.01
CA GLY A 2 56.78 15.47 -21.98
C GLY A 2 56.50 16.19 -20.66
N SER A 3 55.79 15.55 -19.74
CA SER A 3 55.74 15.97 -18.33
C SER A 3 57.05 15.53 -17.66
N PRO A 4 57.59 16.23 -16.64
CA PRO A 4 57.28 15.88 -15.25
C PRO A 4 57.31 17.11 -14.31
N ARG A 5 57.03 17.10 -12.99
CA ARG A 5 56.29 16.28 -12.01
C ARG A 5 56.64 16.93 -10.64
N GLN A 6 55.78 16.73 -9.64
CA GLN A 6 56.01 16.90 -8.18
C GLN A 6 55.75 18.29 -7.57
N SER A 7 55.13 18.48 -6.39
CA SER A 7 54.50 17.56 -5.42
C SER A 7 53.98 18.35 -4.21
N LEU A 8 52.76 17.99 -3.75
CA LEU A 8 52.22 17.84 -2.37
C LEU A 8 52.18 18.97 -1.33
N GLY A 9 51.02 19.02 -0.63
CA GLY A 9 50.87 19.36 0.80
C GLY A 9 49.91 20.54 1.06
N SER A 10 48.57 20.38 1.08
CA SER A 10 47.72 19.89 2.19
C SER A 10 47.74 20.74 3.48
N ALA A 11 46.70 21.54 3.70
CA ALA A 11 46.00 21.71 4.98
C ALA A 11 44.84 22.72 4.83
N THR A 12 43.62 22.24 4.59
CA THR A 12 42.41 23.00 4.93
C THR A 12 41.50 22.12 5.76
N SER A 13 41.37 22.57 7.00
CA SER A 13 40.49 22.12 8.06
C SER A 13 39.08 21.74 7.60
N SER A 14 38.70 20.53 7.98
CA SER A 14 37.34 20.02 7.99
C SER A 14 36.48 20.74 9.04
N SER A 15 35.56 21.59 8.58
CA SER A 15 34.43 22.06 9.36
C SER A 15 33.16 21.38 8.83
N SER A 16 32.76 20.31 9.52
CA SER A 16 31.49 19.62 9.34
C SER A 16 30.35 20.48 9.88
N SER A 17 29.63 21.18 9.00
CA SER A 17 28.36 21.84 9.33
C SER A 17 27.21 20.96 8.85
N SER A 18 26.70 20.12 9.75
CA SER A 18 25.41 19.44 9.60
C SER A 18 24.30 20.51 9.59
N PRO A 19 23.30 20.43 8.69
CA PRO A 19 22.14 21.29 8.79
C PRO A 19 21.29 20.82 9.98
N ALA A 20 21.08 21.73 10.92
CA ALA A 20 20.23 21.55 12.08
C ALA A 20 18.81 21.20 11.64
N VAL A 21 18.36 20.02 12.08
CA VAL A 21 16.97 19.61 12.05
C VAL A 21 16.21 20.57 12.97
N HIS A 22 15.41 21.45 12.39
CA HIS A 22 14.41 22.19 13.14
C HIS A 22 13.33 21.19 13.57
N SER A 23 13.49 20.64 14.77
CA SER A 23 12.41 19.97 15.50
C SER A 23 11.26 20.96 15.67
N PHE A 24 10.13 20.66 15.04
CA PHE A 24 8.85 21.20 15.48
C PHE A 24 8.51 20.55 16.82
N GLU A 25 8.90 21.19 17.92
CA GLU A 25 8.30 20.94 19.23
C GLU A 25 6.86 21.46 19.20
N CYS A 26 5.94 20.63 18.73
CA CYS A 26 4.54 20.76 19.12
C CYS A 26 4.48 20.35 20.59
N GLY A 27 4.26 21.33 21.48
CA GLY A 27 4.18 21.13 22.92
C GLY A 27 3.03 20.19 23.30
N ALA A 28 3.29 18.88 23.24
CA ALA A 28 2.50 17.90 23.95
C ALA A 28 2.95 17.96 25.41
N ALA A 29 2.09 18.52 26.27
CA ALA A 29 2.24 18.34 27.71
C ALA A 29 2.51 16.85 28.00
N PRO A 30 3.41 16.51 28.94
CA PRO A 30 3.67 15.12 29.28
C PRO A 30 2.36 14.54 29.82
N ILE A 31 1.73 13.68 29.02
CA ILE A 31 0.62 12.86 29.49
C ILE A 31 1.23 11.92 30.52
N VAL A 32 1.13 12.30 31.78
CA VAL A 32 1.33 11.40 32.91
C VAL A 32 0.29 10.30 32.75
N ARG A 33 0.67 9.20 32.08
CA ARG A 33 -0.13 7.97 32.03
C ARG A 33 -0.09 7.37 33.43
N VAL A 34 -1.05 7.76 34.27
CA VAL A 34 -1.40 6.97 35.43
C VAL A 34 -1.98 5.67 34.86
N SER A 35 -1.16 4.62 34.82
CA SER A 35 -1.61 3.27 34.49
C SER A 35 -2.60 2.84 35.55
N GLN A 36 -3.90 2.99 35.27
CA GLN A 36 -4.93 2.40 36.10
C GLN A 36 -4.89 0.89 35.87
N PRO A 37 -4.66 0.05 36.89
CA PRO A 37 -4.56 -1.40 36.73
C PRO A 37 -5.82 -2.05 36.12
N GLY A 38 -6.98 -1.37 36.19
CA GLY A 38 -8.21 -1.79 35.50
C GLY A 38 -8.18 -1.58 33.98
N ALA A 39 -7.52 -0.52 33.50
CA ALA A 39 -7.48 -0.20 32.07
C ALA A 39 -6.59 -1.20 31.29
N GLU A 40 -5.47 -1.62 31.89
CA GLU A 40 -4.59 -2.64 31.29
C GLU A 40 -5.30 -3.99 31.17
N ARG A 41 -6.10 -4.36 32.17
CA ARG A 41 -6.90 -5.58 32.14
C ARG A 41 -7.99 -5.53 31.06
N LEU A 42 -8.69 -4.40 30.93
CA LEU A 42 -9.70 -4.22 29.87
C LEU A 42 -9.07 -4.27 28.47
N LEU A 43 -7.92 -3.60 28.29
CA LEU A 43 -7.18 -3.64 27.03
C LEU A 43 -6.71 -5.05 26.69
N HIS A 44 -6.23 -5.80 27.69
CA HIS A 44 -5.87 -7.20 27.51
C HIS A 44 -7.07 -8.04 27.06
N VAL A 45 -8.20 -7.96 27.78
CA VAL A 45 -9.41 -8.71 27.40
C VAL A 45 -9.87 -8.34 25.99
N PHE A 46 -9.91 -7.05 25.66
CA PHE A 46 -10.26 -6.59 24.32
C PHE A 46 -9.31 -7.11 23.24
N THR A 47 -8.00 -7.11 23.52
CA THR A 47 -6.98 -7.65 22.60
C THR A 47 -7.17 -9.16 22.39
N GLU A 48 -7.47 -9.91 23.45
CA GLU A 48 -7.76 -11.34 23.34
C GLU A 48 -9.04 -11.59 22.54
N THR A 49 -10.10 -10.81 22.76
CA THR A 49 -11.34 -10.92 21.97
C THR A 49 -11.14 -10.53 20.51
N LEU A 50 -10.25 -9.57 20.21
CA LEU A 50 -9.87 -9.28 18.83
C LEU A 50 -9.05 -10.43 18.22
N LEU A 51 -8.18 -11.05 19.00
CA LEU A 51 -7.36 -12.17 18.54
C LEU A 51 -8.09 -13.49 18.51
N GLU A 52 -9.32 -13.53 19.03
CA GLU A 52 -10.24 -14.66 18.96
C GLU A 52 -10.51 -14.99 17.49
N ASP A 53 -9.79 -16.00 17.03
CA ASP A 53 -9.86 -16.61 15.70
C ASP A 53 -10.53 -17.98 15.79
N SER A 54 -11.38 -18.19 16.81
CA SER A 54 -12.18 -19.41 16.90
C SER A 54 -12.95 -19.58 15.59
N TRP A 55 -12.64 -20.64 14.85
CA TRP A 55 -13.19 -20.97 13.52
C TRP A 55 -12.73 -20.10 12.36
N ASP A 56 -11.56 -19.46 12.47
CA ASP A 56 -10.93 -18.66 11.40
C ASP A 56 -11.77 -17.43 10.95
N ASP A 57 -12.80 -17.03 11.70
CA ASP A 57 -13.82 -16.06 11.24
C ASP A 57 -13.66 -14.63 11.83
N PHE A 58 -12.71 -14.43 12.74
CA PHE A 58 -12.39 -13.12 13.36
C PHE A 58 -13.65 -12.27 13.69
N PRO A 59 -14.61 -12.80 14.48
CA PRO A 59 -15.99 -12.32 14.50
C PRO A 59 -16.13 -10.86 14.95
N LEU A 60 -15.33 -10.43 15.93
CA LEU A 60 -15.35 -9.04 16.41
C LEU A 60 -14.85 -8.07 15.33
N MET A 61 -13.75 -8.42 14.66
CA MET A 61 -13.18 -7.64 13.56
C MET A 61 -14.18 -7.52 12.41
N ARG A 62 -14.80 -8.64 12.02
CA ARG A 62 -15.79 -8.69 10.96
C ARG A 62 -16.98 -7.80 11.27
N THR A 63 -17.54 -7.92 12.47
CA THR A 63 -18.64 -7.08 12.95
C THR A 63 -18.28 -5.59 12.89
N MET A 64 -17.07 -5.22 13.31
CA MET A 64 -16.61 -3.82 13.26
C MET A 64 -16.50 -3.29 11.83
N LEU A 65 -16.00 -4.10 10.89
CA LEU A 65 -15.91 -3.72 9.48
C LEU A 65 -17.27 -3.68 8.78
N GLU A 66 -18.18 -4.58 9.12
CA GLU A 66 -19.56 -4.55 8.59
C GLU A 66 -20.29 -3.29 9.03
N LEU A 67 -20.14 -2.89 10.30
CA LEU A 67 -20.69 -1.64 10.81
C LEU A 67 -20.07 -0.41 10.14
N ASP A 68 -18.76 -0.43 9.89
CA ASP A 68 -18.07 0.64 9.15
C ASP A 68 -18.51 0.70 7.68
N MET A 69 -18.74 -0.45 7.03
CA MET A 69 -19.26 -0.54 5.68
C MET A 69 -20.72 -0.06 5.58
N ALA A 70 -21.53 -0.36 6.59
CA ALA A 70 -22.93 0.07 6.66
C ALA A 70 -23.07 1.56 6.99
N SER A 71 -22.04 2.16 7.61
CA SER A 71 -21.98 3.60 7.85
C SER A 71 -21.95 4.33 6.50
N ALA A 72 -22.91 5.26 6.30
CA ALA A 72 -23.07 6.03 5.07
C ALA A 72 -21.97 7.08 4.82
N ALA A 73 -20.74 6.83 5.30
CA ALA A 73 -19.61 7.71 5.12
C ALA A 73 -19.34 7.94 3.62
N PRO A 74 -19.00 9.17 3.19
CA PRO A 74 -18.82 9.49 1.78
C PRO A 74 -17.78 8.57 1.15
N ARG A 75 -18.16 7.93 0.03
CA ARG A 75 -17.29 7.13 -0.83
C ARG A 75 -16.06 7.98 -1.18
N GLY A 76 -14.89 7.64 -0.66
CA GLY A 76 -13.63 8.31 -0.99
C GLY A 76 -12.78 8.80 0.19
N HIS A 77 -13.23 8.65 1.44
CA HIS A 77 -12.33 8.81 2.59
C HIS A 77 -11.63 7.47 2.86
N GLU A 78 -10.34 7.56 3.19
CA GLU A 78 -9.54 6.46 3.72
C GLU A 78 -10.33 5.73 4.81
N HIS A 79 -10.20 4.40 4.88
CA HIS A 79 -10.89 3.57 5.87
C HIS A 79 -9.92 3.33 7.05
N PRO A 80 -9.83 4.25 8.02
CA PRO A 80 -8.83 4.16 9.10
C PRO A 80 -9.01 2.88 9.92
N LEU A 81 -10.24 2.36 9.98
CA LEU A 81 -10.53 1.12 10.67
C LEU A 81 -9.87 -0.09 10.00
N SER A 82 -9.95 -0.22 8.67
CA SER A 82 -9.29 -1.34 7.97
C SER A 82 -7.78 -1.25 8.07
N GLU A 83 -7.22 -0.04 8.03
CA GLU A 83 -5.77 0.15 8.23
C GLU A 83 -5.34 -0.22 9.65
N ALA A 84 -6.09 0.20 10.66
CA ALA A 84 -5.82 -0.14 12.06
C ALA A 84 -5.92 -1.65 12.32
N ILE A 85 -6.94 -2.30 11.75
CA ILE A 85 -7.12 -3.76 11.82
C ILE A 85 -5.93 -4.47 11.17
N VAL A 86 -5.59 -4.13 9.93
CA VAL A 86 -4.45 -4.76 9.25
C VAL A 86 -3.16 -4.56 10.04
N SER A 87 -2.90 -3.34 10.52
CA SER A 87 -1.72 -3.04 11.33
C SER A 87 -1.68 -3.89 12.61
N PHE A 88 -2.81 -4.00 13.32
CA PHE A 88 -2.93 -4.83 14.52
C PHE A 88 -2.61 -6.30 14.24
N TYR A 89 -3.25 -6.91 13.23
CA TYR A 89 -2.99 -8.31 12.91
C TYR A 89 -1.62 -8.55 12.29
N THR A 90 -1.02 -7.57 11.62
CA THR A 90 0.39 -7.64 11.18
C THR A 90 1.33 -7.66 12.38
N ILE A 91 1.15 -6.77 13.36
CA ILE A 91 1.95 -6.77 14.61
C ILE A 91 1.83 -8.11 15.35
N LYS A 92 0.65 -8.75 15.24
CA LYS A 92 0.35 -10.04 15.88
C LYS A 92 0.72 -11.25 15.02
N GLY A 93 1.31 -11.06 13.83
CA GLY A 93 1.71 -12.14 12.93
C GLY A 93 0.55 -12.93 12.31
N LYS A 94 -0.67 -12.37 12.31
CA LYS A 94 -1.90 -13.01 11.83
C LYS A 94 -2.49 -12.35 10.57
N SER A 95 -1.82 -11.37 9.96
CA SER A 95 -2.36 -10.65 8.79
C SER A 95 -2.60 -11.54 7.57
N GLN A 96 -1.76 -12.55 7.35
CA GLN A 96 -1.98 -13.50 6.26
C GLN A 96 -3.25 -14.31 6.50
N HIS A 97 -3.43 -14.85 7.71
CA HIS A 97 -4.60 -15.62 8.08
C HIS A 97 -5.91 -14.79 7.96
N LEU A 98 -5.87 -13.53 8.43
CA LEU A 98 -6.96 -12.57 8.26
C LEU A 98 -7.37 -12.38 6.80
N LEU A 99 -6.39 -12.13 5.91
CA LEU A 99 -6.64 -11.91 4.49
C LEU A 99 -7.17 -13.17 3.81
N THR A 100 -6.58 -14.33 4.10
CA THR A 100 -6.99 -15.62 3.54
C THR A 100 -8.43 -15.96 3.93
N SER A 101 -8.77 -15.84 5.22
CA SER A 101 -10.14 -16.06 5.70
C SER A 101 -11.13 -15.13 4.98
N SER A 102 -10.84 -13.84 4.93
CA SER A 102 -11.69 -12.86 4.25
C SER A 102 -11.88 -13.15 2.75
N PHE A 103 -10.85 -13.65 2.07
CA PHE A 103 -10.94 -14.05 0.66
C PHE A 103 -11.77 -15.33 0.48
N ILE A 104 -11.60 -16.33 1.36
CA ILE A 104 -12.39 -17.56 1.33
C ILE A 104 -13.87 -17.22 1.46
N ASP A 105 -14.24 -16.37 2.41
CA ASP A 105 -15.63 -15.96 2.61
C ASP A 105 -16.22 -15.25 1.40
N GLN A 106 -15.47 -14.32 0.79
CA GLN A 106 -15.93 -13.61 -0.39
C GLN A 106 -16.07 -14.55 -1.60
N ILE A 107 -15.14 -15.49 -1.78
CA ILE A 107 -15.21 -16.51 -2.83
C ILE A 107 -16.42 -17.41 -2.60
N ALA A 108 -16.64 -17.88 -1.37
CA ALA A 108 -17.76 -18.76 -1.02
C ALA A 108 -19.13 -18.06 -1.16
N ALA A 109 -19.18 -16.75 -0.92
CA ALA A 109 -20.39 -15.94 -1.08
C ALA A 109 -20.70 -15.57 -2.55
N SER A 110 -19.73 -15.73 -3.46
CA SER A 110 -19.88 -15.35 -4.87
C SER A 110 -20.37 -16.52 -5.73
N PRO A 111 -21.40 -16.33 -6.59
CA PRO A 111 -21.81 -17.33 -7.57
C PRO A 111 -20.65 -17.69 -8.53
N ARG A 112 -20.58 -18.95 -8.97
CA ARG A 112 -19.49 -19.41 -9.88
C ARG A 112 -19.52 -18.67 -11.22
N GLU A 113 -20.72 -18.36 -11.70
CA GLU A 113 -20.97 -17.62 -12.94
C GLU A 113 -20.43 -16.18 -12.88
N GLU A 114 -20.18 -15.66 -11.67
CA GLU A 114 -19.70 -14.31 -11.40
C GLU A 114 -18.21 -14.24 -11.06
N SER A 115 -17.44 -15.32 -11.31
CA SER A 115 -15.99 -15.34 -11.08
C SER A 115 -15.23 -14.20 -11.76
N ALA A 116 -15.70 -13.70 -12.91
CA ALA A 116 -15.10 -12.56 -13.60
C ALA A 116 -15.26 -11.21 -12.87
N VAL A 117 -16.23 -11.11 -11.96
CA VAL A 117 -16.52 -9.90 -11.17
C VAL A 117 -16.07 -10.01 -9.71
N LEU A 118 -15.48 -11.14 -9.33
CA LEU A 118 -14.89 -11.33 -8.01
C LEU A 118 -13.91 -10.19 -7.67
N PHE A 119 -13.99 -9.68 -6.44
CA PHE A 119 -13.19 -8.56 -5.91
C PHE A 119 -13.34 -7.22 -6.65
N ARG A 120 -14.31 -7.06 -7.57
CA ARG A 120 -14.56 -5.76 -8.22
C ARG A 120 -15.30 -4.79 -7.31
N GLU A 121 -16.24 -5.31 -6.52
CA GLU A 121 -17.04 -4.49 -5.62
C GLU A 121 -16.36 -4.27 -4.27
N GLU A 122 -16.71 -3.16 -3.64
CA GLU A 122 -16.22 -2.81 -2.32
C GLU A 122 -16.74 -3.82 -1.29
N SER A 123 -15.81 -4.52 -0.65
CA SER A 123 -16.05 -5.63 0.26
C SER A 123 -15.00 -5.63 1.37
N ILE A 124 -15.24 -6.35 2.45
CA ILE A 124 -14.30 -6.48 3.57
C ILE A 124 -12.93 -6.96 3.09
N ALA A 125 -12.90 -8.03 2.28
CA ALA A 125 -11.63 -8.58 1.80
C ALA A 125 -10.88 -7.58 0.90
N VAL A 126 -11.59 -6.87 0.02
CA VAL A 126 -11.00 -5.82 -0.82
C VAL A 126 -10.45 -4.66 0.02
N ARG A 127 -11.16 -4.23 1.06
CA ARG A 127 -10.68 -3.18 1.98
C ARG A 127 -9.43 -3.60 2.73
N LEU A 128 -9.46 -4.78 3.34
CA LEU A 128 -8.32 -5.32 4.08
C LEU A 128 -7.11 -5.51 3.16
N PHE A 129 -7.33 -6.01 1.93
CA PHE A 129 -6.26 -6.17 0.96
C PHE A 129 -5.67 -4.83 0.51
N LYS A 130 -6.51 -3.82 0.20
CA LYS A 130 -6.04 -2.46 -0.13
C LYS A 130 -5.20 -1.88 1.01
N ALA A 131 -5.70 -1.95 2.25
CA ALA A 131 -4.99 -1.48 3.44
C ALA A 131 -3.64 -2.22 3.64
N PHE A 132 -3.63 -3.53 3.45
CA PHE A 132 -2.41 -4.33 3.52
C PHE A 132 -1.38 -3.96 2.46
N ILE A 133 -1.79 -3.84 1.19
CA ILE A 133 -0.90 -3.43 0.10
C ILE A 133 -0.37 -2.02 0.34
N HIS A 134 -1.21 -1.10 0.83
CA HIS A 134 -0.77 0.25 1.17
C HIS A 134 0.33 0.24 2.24
N GLN A 135 0.19 -0.58 3.29
CA GLN A 135 1.18 -0.67 4.36
C GLN A 135 2.46 -1.42 3.95
N GLN A 136 2.33 -2.53 3.22
CA GLN A 136 3.46 -3.44 2.95
C GLN A 136 4.19 -3.13 1.65
N ALA A 137 3.50 -2.56 0.68
CA ALA A 137 4.02 -2.36 -0.67
C ALA A 137 4.16 -0.88 -1.06
N ALA A 138 3.94 0.08 -0.15
CA ALA A 138 4.10 1.52 -0.44
C ALA A 138 5.43 1.82 -1.17
N HIS A 139 6.56 1.43 -0.59
CA HIS A 139 7.87 1.65 -1.20
C HIS A 139 8.05 0.94 -2.54
N TYR A 140 7.45 -0.24 -2.71
CA TYR A 140 7.50 -0.96 -3.97
C TYR A 140 6.65 -0.27 -5.04
N ILE A 141 5.48 0.23 -4.67
CA ILE A 141 4.62 1.03 -5.55
C ILE A 141 5.34 2.30 -5.96
N ASP A 142 5.90 3.04 -5.01
CA ASP A 142 6.70 4.26 -5.25
C ASP A 142 7.87 3.98 -6.20
N TYR A 143 8.60 2.88 -5.99
CA TYR A 143 9.65 2.44 -6.89
C TYR A 143 9.11 2.18 -8.31
N CYS A 144 8.01 1.44 -8.44
CA CYS A 144 7.42 1.10 -9.73
C CYS A 144 6.88 2.31 -10.49
N ILE A 145 6.30 3.30 -9.81
CA ILE A 145 5.64 4.45 -10.44
C ILE A 145 6.51 5.71 -10.45
N GLY A 146 7.59 5.77 -9.67
CA GLY A 146 8.38 6.98 -9.49
C GLY A 146 8.97 7.52 -10.79
N ASN A 147 9.52 6.64 -11.64
CA ASN A 147 10.00 7.01 -12.96
C ASN A 147 8.86 7.52 -13.86
N LEU A 148 7.71 6.84 -13.85
CA LEU A 148 6.53 7.26 -14.62
C LEU A 148 6.06 8.66 -14.20
N ILE A 149 5.94 8.91 -12.90
CA ILE A 149 5.57 10.23 -12.36
C ILE A 149 6.57 11.29 -12.79
N THR A 150 7.88 10.99 -12.72
CA THR A 150 8.93 11.92 -13.13
C THR A 150 8.83 12.25 -14.62
N THR A 151 8.66 11.25 -15.48
CA THR A 151 8.50 11.43 -16.93
C THR A 151 7.26 12.25 -17.26
N VAL A 152 6.14 11.98 -16.59
CA VAL A 152 4.88 12.73 -16.80
C VAL A 152 5.00 14.18 -16.31
N ASN A 153 5.65 14.41 -15.16
CA ASN A 153 5.85 15.76 -14.62
C ASN A 153 6.85 16.59 -15.44
N ALA A 154 7.75 15.95 -16.19
CA ALA A 154 8.67 16.63 -17.09
C ALA A 154 8.03 17.06 -18.42
N LEU A 155 6.76 16.69 -18.68
CA LEU A 155 6.06 17.08 -19.89
C LEU A 155 5.74 18.58 -19.87
N GLU A 156 6.15 19.29 -20.92
CA GLU A 156 5.85 20.71 -21.09
C GLU A 156 4.35 21.00 -21.27
N LYS A 157 3.60 20.01 -21.77
CA LYS A 157 2.15 20.11 -22.03
C LYS A 157 1.44 18.79 -21.72
N PRO A 158 0.16 18.84 -21.29
CA PRO A 158 -0.66 17.64 -21.13
C PRO A 158 -0.80 16.85 -22.44
N LEU A 159 -0.82 15.53 -22.34
CA LEU A 159 -1.04 14.62 -23.47
C LEU A 159 -2.54 14.46 -23.73
N GLU A 160 -3.14 15.40 -24.45
CA GLU A 160 -4.53 15.31 -24.87
C GLU A 160 -4.69 14.42 -26.11
N ILE A 161 -5.59 13.44 -26.03
CA ILE A 161 -5.89 12.49 -27.12
C ILE A 161 -7.34 12.58 -27.58
N ASP A 162 -8.19 13.37 -26.91
CA ASP A 162 -9.54 13.67 -27.35
C ASP A 162 -9.49 14.64 -28.55
N PRO A 163 -9.95 14.23 -29.74
CA PRO A 163 -9.95 15.09 -30.93
C PRO A 163 -10.86 16.31 -30.82
N ARG A 164 -11.72 16.40 -29.80
CA ARG A 164 -12.52 17.60 -29.51
C ARG A 164 -11.68 18.72 -28.87
N ASN A 165 -10.56 18.36 -28.26
CA ASN A 165 -9.74 19.25 -27.44
C ASN A 165 -8.38 19.58 -28.07
N ALA A 166 -7.98 18.91 -29.15
CA ALA A 166 -6.69 19.08 -29.83
C ALA A 166 -6.79 18.83 -31.34
N SER A 167 -5.83 19.36 -32.10
CA SER A 167 -5.78 19.12 -33.55
C SER A 167 -5.41 17.66 -33.87
N THR A 168 -5.81 17.13 -35.03
CA THR A 168 -5.51 15.74 -35.44
C THR A 168 -4.01 15.42 -35.41
N ALA A 169 -3.16 16.40 -35.78
CA ALA A 169 -1.71 16.25 -35.75
C ALA A 169 -1.18 16.16 -34.30
N GLU A 170 -1.73 16.96 -33.38
CA GLU A 170 -1.39 16.91 -31.96
C GLU A 170 -1.86 15.60 -31.31
N VAL A 171 -3.09 15.16 -31.58
CA VAL A 171 -3.61 13.87 -31.09
C VAL A 171 -2.71 12.72 -31.53
N ALA A 172 -2.32 12.67 -32.81
CA ALA A 172 -1.43 11.63 -33.32
C ALA A 172 -0.03 11.67 -32.67
N LYS A 173 0.49 12.87 -32.38
CA LYS A 173 1.76 13.06 -31.68
C LYS A 173 1.65 12.61 -30.21
N ASN A 174 0.61 13.06 -29.51
CA ASN A 174 0.36 12.75 -28.09
C ASN A 174 0.10 11.26 -27.87
N ALA A 175 -0.65 10.61 -28.76
CA ALA A 175 -0.88 9.16 -28.69
C ALA A 175 0.43 8.37 -28.84
N LYS A 176 1.31 8.77 -29.77
CA LYS A 176 2.64 8.15 -29.91
C LYS A 176 3.47 8.33 -28.65
N GLN A 177 3.46 9.52 -28.06
CA GLN A 177 4.20 9.79 -26.83
C GLN A 177 3.64 9.00 -25.63
N LEU A 178 2.33 8.91 -25.49
CA LEU A 178 1.67 8.11 -24.47
C LEU A 178 2.03 6.62 -24.60
N LEU A 179 2.09 6.09 -25.82
CA LEU A 179 2.52 4.72 -26.08
C LEU A 179 3.97 4.47 -25.65
N VAL A 180 4.88 5.42 -25.91
CA VAL A 180 6.29 5.31 -25.46
C VAL A 180 6.35 5.26 -23.93
N ILE A 181 5.67 6.18 -23.25
CA ILE A 181 5.63 6.24 -21.78
C ILE A 181 5.01 4.96 -21.19
N ALA A 182 3.93 4.45 -21.80
CA ALA A 182 3.29 3.21 -21.37
C ALA A 182 4.21 1.99 -21.55
N GLN A 183 4.93 1.93 -22.67
CA GLN A 183 5.89 0.86 -22.94
C GLN A 183 7.05 0.88 -21.93
N GLU A 184 7.63 2.06 -21.67
CA GLU A 184 8.68 2.23 -20.66
C GLU A 184 8.22 1.79 -19.28
N PHE A 185 6.99 2.14 -18.88
CA PHE A 185 6.41 1.69 -17.62
C PHE A 185 6.25 0.17 -17.54
N LEU A 186 5.78 -0.47 -18.62
CA LEU A 186 5.61 -1.92 -18.67
C LEU A 186 6.95 -2.68 -18.69
N GLU A 187 7.97 -2.14 -19.35
CA GLU A 187 9.32 -2.71 -19.39
C GLU A 187 10.04 -2.55 -18.06
N HIS A 188 9.85 -1.43 -17.37
CA HIS A 188 10.36 -1.25 -16.01
C HIS A 188 9.78 -2.30 -15.04
N ARG A 189 8.53 -2.75 -15.28
CA ARG A 189 7.87 -3.81 -14.50
C ARG A 189 8.33 -5.24 -14.80
N HIS A 190 9.25 -5.46 -15.76
CA HIS A 190 9.81 -6.80 -16.01
C HIS A 190 10.72 -7.34 -14.89
N GLN A 191 10.88 -6.62 -13.77
CA GLN A 191 11.34 -7.18 -12.49
C GLN A 191 10.19 -7.92 -11.74
N GLN A 192 9.56 -8.88 -12.42
CA GLN A 192 8.40 -9.67 -11.98
C GLN A 192 8.56 -10.45 -10.66
N GLN A 193 9.76 -10.52 -10.07
CA GLN A 193 10.04 -11.38 -8.93
C GLN A 193 9.34 -10.98 -7.63
N VAL A 194 9.03 -9.69 -7.43
CA VAL A 194 8.42 -9.22 -6.16
C VAL A 194 6.92 -9.50 -6.13
N LEU A 195 6.20 -9.16 -7.21
CA LEU A 195 4.78 -9.49 -7.33
C LEU A 195 4.54 -11.01 -7.41
N GLN A 196 5.39 -11.76 -8.12
CA GLN A 196 5.30 -13.22 -8.11
C GLN A 196 5.55 -13.81 -6.73
N LYS A 197 6.51 -13.28 -5.94
CA LYS A 197 6.72 -13.72 -4.56
C LYS A 197 5.53 -13.40 -3.66
N LEU A 198 4.96 -12.20 -3.79
CA LEU A 198 3.81 -11.79 -2.99
C LEU A 198 2.61 -12.68 -3.33
N VAL A 199 2.31 -12.86 -4.61
CA VAL A 199 1.25 -13.74 -5.10
C VAL A 199 1.51 -15.21 -4.74
N SER A 200 2.75 -15.72 -4.80
CA SER A 200 3.06 -17.11 -4.44
C SER A 200 2.90 -17.37 -2.94
N VAL A 201 3.24 -16.40 -2.09
CA VAL A 201 3.03 -16.52 -0.64
C VAL A 201 1.54 -16.61 -0.31
N PHE A 202 0.68 -15.88 -1.03
CA PHE A 202 -0.77 -15.88 -0.76
C PHE A 202 -1.54 -17.00 -1.46
N LEU A 203 -1.20 -17.36 -2.71
CA LEU A 203 -1.97 -18.32 -3.49
C LEU A 203 -1.52 -19.78 -3.32
N CYS A 204 -0.28 -20.05 -2.90
CA CYS A 204 0.17 -21.44 -2.70
C CYS A 204 -0.36 -22.07 -1.40
N GLU A 205 -0.94 -21.28 -0.49
CA GLU A 205 -1.52 -21.77 0.77
C GLU A 205 -3.05 -21.76 0.78
N LEU A 206 -3.71 -21.43 -0.34
CA LEU A 206 -5.15 -21.61 -0.45
C LEU A 206 -5.46 -23.11 -0.56
N PRO A 207 -6.32 -23.68 0.32
CA PRO A 207 -6.68 -25.08 0.26
C PRO A 207 -7.29 -25.41 -1.10
N THR A 208 -6.72 -26.40 -1.79
CA THR A 208 -7.20 -26.91 -3.08
C THR A 208 -8.65 -27.40 -3.04
N GLU A 209 -9.19 -27.63 -1.84
CA GLU A 209 -10.54 -28.14 -1.61
C GLU A 209 -11.66 -27.11 -1.87
N VAL A 210 -11.33 -25.81 -1.99
CA VAL A 210 -12.30 -24.77 -2.40
C VAL A 210 -12.35 -24.61 -3.94
N ALA A 211 -11.46 -25.31 -4.67
CA ALA A 211 -11.30 -25.17 -6.12
C ALA A 211 -12.06 -26.23 -6.96
N TYR A 212 -13.01 -26.98 -6.39
CA TYR A 212 -13.81 -28.00 -7.10
C TYR A 212 -15.31 -27.70 -7.08
#